data_AF-A0A067EUY8-F1
#
_entry.id   AF-A0A067EUY8-F1
#
_cell.length_a   1.000
_cell.length_b   1.000
_cell.length_c   1.000
_cell.angle_alpha   90.00
_cell.angle_beta   90.00
_cell.angle_gamma   90.00
#
_symmetry.space_group_name_H-M   'P 1'
#
loop_
_entity.id
_entity.type
_entity.pdbx_description
1 polymer ?
#
loop_
_entity_poly.entity_id
_entity_poly.type
_entity_poly.pdbx_seq_one_letter_code
_entity_poly.pdbx_strand_id
1 'polypeptide(L)'
;MLAAASRILSRSTPLLKPSLARTHFPAGYRFAVRSMADSAASPFKKIQIQRDDTTFDAYVVGKEDAPGIVVVQEWWGVDFEIKNHAVKISQLNPGFKALIPDLYRGKVGLDTAEAQHLMSGLDWPGAVKDIHASVNWLKANGSKKTAKALEEKLKASGVPYEVHIYPGSAHAFMNISPDGVKRRKEMGMDDHDPAAVELAWSRFQSWMTRYLSA
;
A
#
# COMPACT_ATOMS: atom_id res chain seq x y z
N MET A 1 17.70 -41.70 6.14
CA MET A 1 18.08 -42.58 7.26
C MET A 1 17.45 -41.97 8.52
N LEU A 2 16.30 -42.51 8.95
CA LEU A 2 16.10 -43.35 10.15
C LEU A 2 16.57 -42.65 11.45
N ALA A 3 15.80 -42.58 12.54
CA ALA A 3 14.97 -43.64 13.10
C ALA A 3 13.79 -43.15 13.97
N ALA A 4 12.77 -44.01 14.02
CA ALA A 4 11.63 -44.00 14.95
C ALA A 4 11.89 -44.91 16.16
N ALA A 5 11.12 -44.75 17.24
CA ALA A 5 10.74 -45.88 18.11
C ALA A 5 9.46 -45.58 18.92
N SER A 6 8.61 -46.61 18.99
CA SER A 6 7.24 -46.66 19.52
C SER A 6 7.15 -47.70 20.66
N ARG A 7 6.12 -47.62 21.52
CA ARG A 7 5.44 -48.69 22.34
C ARG A 7 4.57 -47.97 23.38
N ILE A 8 3.22 -48.01 23.44
CA ILE A 8 2.16 -49.05 23.44
C ILE A 8 2.22 -50.04 24.61
N LEU A 9 1.17 -50.02 25.45
CA LEU A 9 0.33 -51.11 26.03
C LEU A 9 -0.45 -50.51 27.24
N SER A 10 -1.67 -50.87 27.66
CA SER A 10 -2.83 -51.63 27.16
C SER A 10 -3.90 -51.64 28.30
N ARG A 11 -5.19 -51.48 27.96
CA ARG A 11 -6.45 -52.03 28.59
C ARG A 11 -6.69 -51.86 30.12
N SER A 12 -7.88 -51.77 30.70
CA SER A 12 -9.29 -52.05 30.34
C SER A 12 -10.22 -51.56 31.49
N THR A 13 -11.47 -51.20 31.17
CA THR A 13 -12.60 -50.87 32.09
C THR A 13 -13.36 -52.13 32.55
N PRO A 14 -14.22 -52.12 33.61
CA PRO A 14 -15.63 -51.67 33.47
C PRO A 14 -16.36 -51.05 34.71
N LEU A 15 -17.30 -50.15 34.39
CA LEU A 15 -18.69 -49.89 34.89
C LEU A 15 -19.09 -49.95 36.38
N LEU A 16 -19.70 -48.85 36.87
CA LEU A 16 -20.95 -48.84 37.67
C LEU A 16 -21.68 -47.47 37.50
N LYS A 17 -23.02 -47.47 37.47
CA LYS A 17 -23.98 -46.32 37.43
C LYS A 17 -25.03 -46.57 38.54
N PRO A 18 -26.01 -45.68 38.84
CA PRO A 18 -26.10 -44.20 38.78
C PRO A 18 -26.66 -43.59 40.09
N SER A 19 -26.68 -42.26 40.24
CA SER A 19 -27.66 -41.58 41.11
C SER A 19 -27.87 -40.12 40.67
N LEU A 20 -29.13 -39.70 40.61
CA LEU A 20 -29.59 -38.39 40.19
C LEU A 20 -29.31 -37.32 41.25
N ALA A 21 -28.78 -36.18 40.81
CA ALA A 21 -29.02 -34.91 41.49
C ALA A 21 -29.12 -33.77 40.45
N ARG A 22 -30.18 -32.99 40.62
CA ARG A 22 -30.73 -31.96 39.74
C ARG A 22 -30.12 -30.61 40.13
N THR A 23 -29.41 -29.95 39.22
CA THR A 23 -28.94 -28.56 39.39
C THR A 23 -28.98 -27.86 38.03
N HIS A 24 -30.08 -27.15 37.74
CA HIS A 24 -30.13 -25.70 37.55
C HIS A 24 -29.13 -25.16 36.52
N PHE A 25 -29.63 -24.92 35.30
CA PHE A 25 -28.98 -24.12 34.26
C PHE A 25 -29.02 -22.63 34.64
N PRO A 26 -27.91 -21.90 34.53
CA PRO A 26 -27.97 -20.50 34.22
C PRO A 26 -27.38 -20.20 32.83
N ALA A 27 -28.15 -19.39 32.12
CA ALA A 27 -27.75 -18.31 31.22
C ALA A 27 -26.65 -18.57 30.18
N GLY A 28 -27.06 -18.42 28.92
CA GLY A 28 -26.21 -18.55 27.74
C GLY A 28 -24.90 -17.78 27.81
N TYR A 29 -23.84 -18.49 27.44
CA TYR A 29 -22.62 -17.87 26.94
C TYR A 29 -22.93 -17.18 25.61
N ARG A 30 -23.39 -15.92 25.69
CA ARG A 30 -23.18 -14.98 24.59
C ARG A 30 -21.67 -14.80 24.49
N PHE A 31 -21.08 -15.32 23.42
CA PHE A 31 -19.79 -14.82 22.95
C PHE A 31 -19.96 -13.32 22.72
N ALA A 32 -19.64 -12.51 23.74
CA ALA A 32 -19.36 -11.11 23.55
C ALA A 32 -18.03 -11.08 22.79
N VAL A 33 -18.12 -11.12 21.46
CA VAL A 33 -17.08 -10.54 20.63
C VAL A 33 -16.94 -9.11 21.15
N ARG A 34 -15.87 -8.85 21.90
CA ARG A 34 -15.42 -7.49 22.12
C ARG A 34 -15.18 -6.94 20.73
N SER A 35 -16.15 -6.18 20.24
CA SER A 35 -15.98 -5.22 19.16
C SER A 35 -14.77 -4.40 19.57
N MET A 36 -13.61 -4.73 18.99
CA MET A 36 -12.50 -3.81 18.95
C MET A 36 -13.08 -2.54 18.35
N ALA A 37 -12.99 -1.48 19.15
CA ALA A 37 -13.44 -0.15 18.81
C ALA A 37 -13.24 0.15 17.32
N ASP A 38 -14.27 0.75 16.74
CA ASP A 38 -14.33 1.41 15.45
C ASP A 38 -12.96 2.00 15.05
N SER A 39 -12.13 1.18 14.42
CA SER A 39 -10.83 1.58 13.92
C SER A 39 -11.17 2.20 12.57
N ALA A 40 -11.24 3.53 12.56
CA ALA A 40 -11.66 4.35 11.43
C ALA A 40 -11.41 3.63 10.10
N ALA A 41 -12.49 3.31 9.38
CA ALA A 41 -12.42 2.66 8.08
C ALA A 41 -11.29 3.31 7.27
N SER A 42 -10.37 2.48 6.76
CA SER A 42 -9.24 2.92 5.94
C SER A 42 -9.70 4.04 4.99
N PRO A 43 -9.03 5.21 4.93
CA PRO A 43 -9.47 6.33 4.10
C PRO A 43 -9.47 6.00 2.60
N PHE A 44 -8.92 4.84 2.25
CA PHE A 44 -8.91 4.31 0.90
C PHE A 44 -10.20 3.57 0.55
N LYS A 45 -10.74 3.94 -0.60
CA LYS A 45 -11.66 3.09 -1.37
C LYS A 45 -10.84 2.14 -2.24
N LYS A 46 -10.97 0.83 -2.02
CA LYS A 46 -10.45 -0.18 -2.95
C LYS A 46 -11.39 -0.30 -4.15
N ILE A 47 -10.84 -0.26 -5.35
CA ILE A 47 -11.56 -0.38 -6.62
C ILE A 47 -10.88 -1.41 -7.53
N GLN A 48 -11.60 -1.88 -8.53
CA GLN A 48 -11.03 -2.66 -9.64
C GLN A 48 -11.09 -1.82 -10.91
N ILE A 49 -9.99 -1.81 -11.65
CA ILE A 49 -9.87 -1.10 -12.93
C ILE A 49 -9.75 -2.15 -14.03
N GLN A 50 -10.61 -2.04 -15.04
CA GLN A 50 -10.53 -2.84 -16.26
C GLN A 50 -9.37 -2.34 -17.12
N ARG A 51 -8.56 -3.26 -17.62
CA ARG A 51 -7.49 -3.02 -18.60
C ARG A 51 -7.50 -4.15 -19.61
N ASP A 52 -7.80 -3.83 -20.87
CA ASP A 52 -7.99 -4.83 -21.92
C ASP A 52 -8.99 -5.92 -21.46
N ASP A 53 -8.53 -7.17 -21.38
CA ASP A 53 -9.27 -8.37 -20.94
C ASP A 53 -9.09 -8.72 -19.45
N THR A 54 -8.28 -7.98 -18.69
CA THR A 54 -8.04 -8.23 -17.26
C THR A 54 -8.56 -7.09 -16.39
N THR A 55 -8.65 -7.35 -15.08
CA THR A 55 -8.75 -6.32 -14.05
C THR A 55 -7.52 -6.31 -13.15
N PHE A 56 -7.32 -5.19 -12.45
CA PHE A 56 -6.39 -5.09 -11.34
C PHE A 56 -6.98 -4.22 -10.22
N ASP A 57 -6.52 -4.45 -8.99
CA ASP A 57 -6.93 -3.68 -7.84
C ASP A 57 -6.21 -2.32 -7.79
N ALA A 58 -6.90 -1.30 -7.30
CA ALA A 58 -6.31 0.01 -7.01
C ALA A 58 -6.93 0.60 -5.75
N TYR A 59 -6.21 1.51 -5.12
CA TYR A 59 -6.61 2.19 -3.88
C TYR A 59 -6.72 3.69 -4.14
N VAL A 60 -7.88 4.27 -3.84
CA VAL A 60 -8.16 5.69 -4.09
C VAL A 60 -8.43 6.43 -2.79
N VAL A 61 -7.86 7.63 -2.65
CA VAL A 61 -8.10 8.55 -1.53
C VAL A 61 -8.16 10.00 -2.03
N GLY A 62 -8.88 10.85 -1.32
CA GLY A 62 -9.05 12.26 -1.65
C GLY A 62 -10.46 12.62 -2.12
N LYS A 63 -10.67 13.91 -2.39
CA LYS A 63 -11.98 14.46 -2.75
C LYS A 63 -12.39 14.01 -4.16
N GLU A 64 -13.69 13.85 -4.36
CA GLU A 64 -14.26 13.74 -5.71
C GLU A 64 -13.95 15.00 -6.53
N ASP A 65 -13.81 14.85 -7.85
CA ASP A 65 -13.47 15.91 -8.83
C ASP A 65 -12.16 16.69 -8.61
N ALA A 66 -11.38 16.36 -7.59
CA ALA A 66 -10.05 16.92 -7.40
C ALA A 66 -9.09 16.49 -8.53
N PRO A 67 -8.03 17.27 -8.82
CA PRO A 67 -7.01 16.88 -9.78
C PRO A 67 -6.37 15.55 -9.39
N GLY A 68 -6.13 14.70 -10.39
CA GLY A 68 -5.82 13.29 -10.19
C GLY A 68 -4.32 12.99 -10.30
N ILE A 69 -3.81 12.22 -9.36
CA ILE A 69 -2.41 11.80 -9.29
C ILE A 69 -2.36 10.28 -9.16
N VAL A 70 -1.66 9.62 -10.08
CA VAL A 70 -1.31 8.20 -9.94
C VAL A 70 -0.05 8.12 -9.08
N VAL A 71 -0.13 7.42 -7.97
CA VAL A 71 0.94 7.24 -6.99
C VAL A 71 1.48 5.82 -7.15
N VAL A 72 2.66 5.69 -7.75
CA VAL A 72 3.23 4.39 -8.13
C VAL A 72 3.98 3.80 -6.94
N GLN A 73 3.62 2.57 -6.58
CA GLN A 73 4.28 1.80 -5.51
C GLN A 73 5.79 1.63 -5.73
N GLU A 74 6.52 1.54 -4.63
CA GLU A 74 7.90 1.06 -4.62
C GLU A 74 7.99 -0.47 -4.74
N TRP A 75 9.21 -1.00 -4.78
CA TRP A 75 9.50 -2.43 -4.98
C TRP A 75 8.91 -3.38 -3.92
N TRP A 76 8.33 -2.85 -2.83
CA TRP A 76 7.68 -3.62 -1.77
C TRP A 76 6.24 -3.99 -2.07
N GLY A 77 5.52 -3.26 -2.93
CA GLY A 77 4.07 -3.41 -3.07
C GLY A 77 3.27 -2.23 -2.52
N VAL A 78 1.96 -2.41 -2.40
CA VAL A 78 1.04 -1.40 -1.85
C VAL A 78 1.03 -1.44 -0.31
N ASP A 79 2.16 -1.05 0.28
CA ASP A 79 2.41 -1.09 1.72
C ASP A 79 1.98 0.19 2.46
N PHE A 80 2.44 0.35 3.70
CA PHE A 80 2.10 1.51 4.52
C PHE A 80 2.68 2.82 3.98
N GLU A 81 3.92 2.83 3.49
CA GLU A 81 4.61 4.07 3.07
C GLU A 81 3.89 4.71 1.89
N ILE A 82 3.60 3.92 0.86
CA ILE A 82 2.93 4.43 -0.34
C ILE A 82 1.51 4.91 -0.04
N LYS A 83 0.80 4.23 0.87
CA LYS A 83 -0.52 4.67 1.36
C LYS A 83 -0.40 5.98 2.15
N ASN A 84 0.59 6.10 3.02
CA ASN A 84 0.82 7.30 3.79
C ASN A 84 1.16 8.50 2.88
N HIS A 85 1.98 8.28 1.84
CA HIS A 85 2.26 9.29 0.81
C HIS A 85 1.00 9.70 0.06
N ALA A 86 0.17 8.75 -0.38
CA ALA A 86 -1.09 9.07 -1.06
C ALA A 86 -2.08 9.85 -0.16
N VAL A 87 -2.15 9.53 1.13
CA VAL A 87 -2.91 10.31 2.11
C VAL A 87 -2.35 11.73 2.22
N LYS A 88 -1.03 11.89 2.40
CA LYS A 88 -0.39 13.22 2.46
C LYS A 88 -0.68 14.02 1.19
N ILE A 89 -0.52 13.41 0.01
CA ILE A 89 -0.86 14.03 -1.28
C ILE A 89 -2.31 14.51 -1.30
N SER A 90 -3.26 13.69 -0.86
CA SER A 90 -4.69 14.06 -0.87
C SER A 90 -5.03 15.25 0.04
N GLN A 91 -4.21 15.47 1.07
CA GLN A 91 -4.38 16.52 2.07
C GLN A 91 -3.65 17.83 1.72
N LEU A 92 -2.72 17.82 0.76
CA LEU A 92 -2.05 19.04 0.28
C LEU A 92 -3.08 20.01 -0.31
N ASN A 93 -2.97 21.31 -0.04
CA ASN A 93 -3.82 22.35 -0.64
C ASN A 93 -3.48 22.51 -2.15
N PRO A 94 -4.46 22.52 -3.09
CA PRO A 94 -5.93 22.64 -2.95
C PRO A 94 -6.70 21.35 -2.57
N GLY A 95 -6.03 20.22 -2.58
CA GLY A 95 -6.58 18.87 -2.43
C GLY A 95 -6.38 18.11 -3.73
N PHE A 96 -5.98 16.85 -3.61
CA PHE A 96 -5.75 15.97 -4.78
C PHE A 96 -6.50 14.65 -4.59
N LYS A 97 -6.85 14.02 -5.71
CA LYS A 97 -7.31 12.63 -5.75
C LYS A 97 -6.10 11.75 -6.07
N ALA A 98 -5.68 10.93 -5.12
CA ALA A 98 -4.55 10.02 -5.28
C ALA A 98 -5.06 8.59 -5.56
N LEU A 99 -4.46 7.92 -6.53
CA LEU A 99 -4.76 6.54 -6.91
C LEU A 99 -3.49 5.71 -6.97
N ILE A 100 -3.44 4.63 -6.19
CA ILE A 100 -2.33 3.67 -6.17
C ILE A 100 -2.76 2.41 -6.93
N PRO A 101 -2.18 2.11 -8.12
CA PRO A 101 -2.40 0.84 -8.80
C PRO A 101 -1.62 -0.27 -8.08
N ASP A 102 -2.27 -1.41 -7.82
CA ASP A 102 -1.62 -2.58 -7.23
C ASP A 102 -0.95 -3.42 -8.32
N LEU A 103 0.31 -3.11 -8.58
CA LEU A 103 1.11 -3.74 -9.64
C LEU A 103 1.50 -5.18 -9.27
N TYR A 104 1.43 -5.54 -7.99
CA TYR A 104 1.78 -6.87 -7.49
C TYR A 104 0.58 -7.75 -7.13
N ARG A 105 -0.64 -7.29 -7.44
CA ARG A 105 -1.88 -8.06 -7.25
C ARG A 105 -2.08 -8.50 -5.81
N GLY A 106 -1.86 -7.58 -4.88
CA GLY A 106 -2.08 -7.76 -3.45
C GLY A 106 -0.86 -8.30 -2.68
N LYS A 107 0.23 -8.64 -3.38
CA LYS A 107 1.45 -9.09 -2.72
C LYS A 107 2.24 -7.89 -2.19
N VAL A 108 2.74 -8.05 -0.97
CA VAL A 108 3.62 -7.09 -0.30
C VAL A 108 4.82 -7.85 0.24
N GLY A 109 6.03 -7.39 -0.10
CA GLY A 109 7.28 -7.98 0.38
C GLY A 109 7.51 -7.66 1.86
N LEU A 110 7.89 -8.67 2.63
CA LEU A 110 8.18 -8.53 4.06
C LEU A 110 9.67 -8.29 4.32
N ASP A 111 10.54 -8.74 3.41
CA ASP A 111 11.98 -8.56 3.46
C ASP A 111 12.58 -8.29 2.06
N THR A 112 13.87 -7.96 2.02
CA THR A 112 14.57 -7.60 0.78
C THR A 112 14.57 -8.71 -0.27
N ALA A 113 14.57 -9.98 0.14
CA ALA A 113 14.55 -11.10 -0.78
C ALA A 113 13.18 -11.25 -1.44
N GLU A 114 12.10 -11.12 -0.67
CA GLU A 114 10.74 -11.12 -1.20
C GLU A 114 10.49 -9.91 -2.13
N ALA A 115 10.93 -8.71 -1.73
CA ALA A 115 10.82 -7.51 -2.57
C ALA A 115 11.57 -7.66 -3.89
N GLN A 116 12.79 -8.20 -3.84
CA GLN A 116 13.57 -8.50 -5.04
C GLN A 116 12.86 -9.51 -5.93
N HIS A 117 12.25 -10.55 -5.35
CA HIS A 117 11.50 -11.54 -6.11
C HIS A 117 10.26 -10.93 -6.79
N LEU A 118 9.52 -10.07 -6.08
CA LEU A 118 8.37 -9.35 -6.65
C LEU A 118 8.79 -8.44 -7.82
N MET A 119 9.83 -7.64 -7.63
CA MET A 119 10.36 -6.75 -8.66
C MET A 119 10.86 -7.51 -9.89
N SER A 120 11.56 -8.62 -9.67
CA SER A 120 12.08 -9.46 -10.75
C SER A 120 10.97 -10.19 -11.51
N GLY A 121 9.88 -10.52 -10.82
CA GLY A 121 8.70 -11.19 -11.39
C GLY A 121 7.65 -10.25 -11.98
N LEU A 122 7.88 -8.93 -11.96
CA LEU A 122 6.93 -7.95 -12.47
C LEU A 122 6.78 -8.03 -13.99
N ASP A 123 5.53 -8.16 -14.46
CA ASP A 123 5.18 -7.94 -15.86
C ASP A 123 5.27 -6.44 -16.19
N TRP A 124 6.45 -5.98 -16.60
CA TRP A 124 6.71 -4.59 -16.95
C TRP A 124 5.78 -4.04 -18.05
N PRO A 125 5.60 -4.73 -19.20
CA PRO A 125 4.60 -4.32 -20.19
C PRO A 125 3.19 -4.18 -19.62
N GLY A 126 2.74 -5.14 -18.79
CA GLY A 126 1.45 -5.08 -18.10
C GLY A 126 1.36 -3.90 -17.14
N ALA A 127 2.39 -3.65 -16.33
CA ALA A 127 2.43 -2.56 -15.36
C ALA A 127 2.32 -1.19 -16.02
N VAL A 128 2.98 -0.97 -17.17
CA VAL A 128 2.84 0.27 -17.94
C VAL A 128 1.40 0.45 -18.42
N LYS A 129 0.74 -0.61 -18.87
CA LYS A 129 -0.67 -0.57 -19.27
C LYS A 129 -1.59 -0.29 -18.07
N ASP A 130 -1.33 -0.88 -16.91
CA ASP A 130 -2.10 -0.62 -15.68
C ASP A 130 -2.01 0.85 -15.28
N ILE A 131 -0.81 1.43 -15.29
CA ILE A 131 -0.60 2.86 -15.00
C ILE A 131 -1.37 3.73 -16.00
N HIS A 132 -1.35 3.39 -17.29
CA HIS A 132 -2.15 4.10 -18.29
C HIS A 132 -3.66 3.96 -18.03
N ALA A 133 -4.14 2.78 -17.68
CA ALA A 133 -5.53 2.54 -17.33
C ALA A 133 -5.95 3.33 -16.07
N SER A 134 -5.08 3.45 -15.07
CA SER A 134 -5.29 4.29 -13.88
C SER A 134 -5.44 5.78 -14.22
N VAL A 135 -4.60 6.29 -15.13
CA VAL A 135 -4.73 7.68 -15.62
C VAL A 135 -6.09 7.87 -16.31
N ASN A 136 -6.50 6.94 -17.17
CA ASN A 136 -7.79 7.01 -17.86
C ASN A 136 -8.97 6.92 -16.87
N TRP A 137 -8.85 6.06 -15.85
CA TRP A 137 -9.85 5.94 -14.80
C TRP A 137 -10.00 7.25 -14.04
N LEU A 138 -8.91 7.91 -13.63
CA LEU A 138 -8.96 9.22 -12.98
C LEU A 138 -9.70 10.26 -13.84
N LYS A 139 -9.39 10.32 -15.14
CA LYS A 139 -10.07 11.23 -16.08
C LYS A 139 -11.57 10.97 -16.18
N ALA A 140 -11.96 9.70 -16.27
CA ALA A 140 -13.36 9.30 -16.33
C ALA A 140 -14.10 9.54 -15.01
N ASN A 141 -13.39 9.63 -13.89
CA ASN A 141 -13.94 9.80 -12.54
C ASN A 141 -13.62 11.19 -11.95
N GLY A 142 -13.77 12.23 -12.78
CA GLY A 142 -13.80 13.62 -12.32
C GLY A 142 -12.45 14.37 -12.34
N SER A 143 -11.32 13.68 -12.48
CA SER A 143 -10.01 14.33 -12.50
C SER A 143 -9.64 14.81 -13.92
N LYS A 144 -10.07 16.02 -14.26
CA LYS A 144 -9.88 16.61 -15.62
C LYS A 144 -8.41 16.83 -16.01
N LYS A 145 -7.49 16.97 -15.03
CA LYS A 145 -6.03 17.12 -15.23
C LYS A 145 -5.28 15.94 -14.60
N THR A 146 -4.41 15.27 -15.37
CA THR A 146 -3.57 14.12 -14.94
C THR A 146 -2.18 14.20 -15.58
N ALA A 147 -1.11 13.91 -14.84
CA ALA A 147 0.26 13.89 -15.37
C ALA A 147 0.54 12.62 -16.19
N LYS A 148 1.21 12.72 -17.35
CA LYS A 148 1.62 11.56 -18.18
C LYS A 148 3.08 11.69 -18.68
N ALA A 149 3.87 10.63 -18.40
CA ALA A 149 5.20 10.20 -18.93
C ALA A 149 6.41 11.17 -18.85
N LEU A 150 7.50 10.74 -18.19
CA LEU A 150 8.29 11.63 -17.31
C LEU A 150 9.79 11.88 -17.61
N GLU A 151 10.48 11.42 -18.67
CA GLU A 151 11.86 11.97 -18.83
C GLU A 151 12.35 12.14 -20.26
N GLU A 152 12.57 11.07 -21.01
CA GLU A 152 13.00 11.21 -22.42
C GLU A 152 11.93 11.90 -23.25
N LYS A 153 10.67 11.64 -22.92
CA LYS A 153 9.53 12.37 -23.47
C LYS A 153 9.46 13.82 -22.99
N LEU A 154 9.90 14.18 -21.78
CA LEU A 154 9.82 15.56 -21.29
C LEU A 154 10.82 16.48 -22.00
N LYS A 155 12.06 16.02 -22.20
CA LYS A 155 13.04 16.75 -23.00
C LYS A 155 12.57 16.96 -24.44
N ALA A 156 11.95 15.95 -25.04
CA ALA A 156 11.50 15.98 -26.43
C ALA A 156 10.12 16.65 -26.65
N SER A 157 9.27 16.76 -25.63
CA SER A 157 7.87 17.20 -25.80
C SER A 157 7.64 18.70 -25.56
N GLY A 158 8.64 19.44 -25.11
CA GLY A 158 8.46 20.84 -24.69
C GLY A 158 7.54 20.98 -23.47
N VAL A 159 7.25 19.87 -22.76
CA VAL A 159 6.46 19.88 -21.53
C VAL A 159 7.36 20.41 -20.40
N PRO A 160 6.91 21.41 -19.62
CA PRO A 160 7.66 21.91 -18.47
C PRO A 160 8.06 20.77 -17.53
N TYR A 161 9.30 20.79 -17.04
CA TYR A 161 9.81 19.84 -16.07
C TYR A 161 10.82 20.49 -15.14
N GLU A 162 10.98 19.93 -13.93
CA GLU A 162 11.98 20.34 -12.95
C GLU A 162 12.69 19.10 -12.41
N VAL A 163 14.01 19.18 -12.24
CA VAL A 163 14.83 18.14 -11.60
C VAL A 163 15.52 18.76 -10.39
N HIS A 164 15.32 18.15 -9.23
CA HIS A 164 15.90 18.60 -7.96
C HIS A 164 16.75 17.48 -7.37
N ILE A 165 18.00 17.78 -7.05
CA ILE A 165 18.93 16.87 -6.36
C ILE A 165 19.00 17.31 -4.89
N TYR A 166 18.97 16.35 -3.97
CA TYR A 166 19.05 16.57 -2.52
C TYR A 166 20.40 16.02 -2.03
N PRO A 167 21.43 16.86 -1.86
CA PRO A 167 22.75 16.40 -1.43
C PRO A 167 22.67 15.71 -0.07
N GLY A 168 23.29 14.54 0.05
CA GLY A 168 23.31 13.76 1.29
C GLY A 168 22.07 12.90 1.53
N SER A 169 21.04 12.99 0.70
CA SER A 169 19.87 12.09 0.76
C SER A 169 20.08 10.84 -0.10
N ALA A 170 19.84 9.65 0.46
CA ALA A 170 19.95 8.38 -0.24
C ALA A 170 18.61 7.92 -0.83
N HIS A 171 18.59 6.70 -1.39
CA HIS A 171 17.37 6.12 -1.92
C HIS A 171 16.28 6.02 -0.83
N ALA A 172 15.02 6.18 -1.25
CA ALA A 172 13.85 6.17 -0.37
C ALA A 172 13.88 7.19 0.79
N PHE A 173 14.65 8.30 0.70
CA PHE A 173 14.75 9.30 1.78
C PHE A 173 13.41 9.89 2.25
N MET A 174 12.36 9.80 1.43
CA MET A 174 10.99 10.23 1.72
C MET A 174 10.20 9.26 2.63
N ASN A 175 10.68 8.02 2.83
CA ASN A 175 10.07 7.01 3.67
C ASN A 175 10.48 7.25 5.13
N ILE A 176 9.71 8.10 5.82
CA ILE A 176 10.03 8.59 7.17
C ILE A 176 9.21 7.91 8.27
N SER A 177 8.38 6.91 7.97
CA SER A 177 7.72 6.14 9.03
C SER A 177 8.76 5.34 9.82
N PRO A 178 8.45 4.90 11.06
CA PRO A 178 9.36 4.05 11.83
C PRO A 178 9.84 2.81 11.06
N ASP A 179 8.94 2.16 10.32
CA ASP A 179 9.28 0.98 9.51
C ASP A 179 10.10 1.33 8.27
N GLY A 180 9.81 2.46 7.60
CA GLY A 180 10.57 2.95 6.47
C GLY A 180 12.01 3.32 6.84
N VAL A 181 12.18 4.05 7.96
CA VAL A 181 13.49 4.38 8.51
C VAL A 181 14.26 3.13 8.90
N LYS A 182 13.59 2.15 9.54
CA LYS A 182 14.21 0.88 9.90
C LYS A 182 14.70 0.12 8.65
N ARG A 183 13.85 -0.03 7.63
CA ARG A 183 14.22 -0.73 6.38
C ARG A 183 15.40 -0.07 5.66
N ARG A 184 15.43 1.26 5.62
CA ARG A 184 16.55 2.01 5.02
C ARG A 184 17.85 1.74 5.76
N LYS A 185 17.82 1.79 7.09
CA LYS A 185 18.96 1.45 7.94
C LYS A 185 19.46 0.02 7.73
N GLU A 186 18.55 -0.95 7.63
CA GLU A 186 18.91 -2.36 7.35
C GLU A 186 19.57 -2.54 5.97
N MET A 187 19.36 -1.61 5.05
CA MET A 187 20.03 -1.56 3.73
C MET A 187 21.28 -0.67 3.70
N GLY A 188 21.75 -0.17 4.85
CA GLY A 188 22.93 0.69 4.93
C GLY A 188 22.67 2.15 4.54
N MET A 189 21.41 2.60 4.53
CA MET A 189 21.02 3.99 4.31
C MET A 189 20.66 4.63 5.65
N ASP A 190 21.66 5.25 6.28
CA ASP A 190 21.53 5.92 7.59
C ASP A 190 21.30 7.44 7.47
N ASP A 191 21.07 7.96 6.26
CA ASP A 191 20.81 9.38 6.06
C ASP A 191 19.45 9.79 6.67
N HIS A 192 19.49 10.86 7.46
CA HIS A 192 18.30 11.42 8.07
C HIS A 192 18.33 12.95 7.92
N ASP A 193 17.59 13.43 6.93
CA ASP A 193 17.43 14.86 6.68
C ASP A 193 15.94 15.20 6.54
N PRO A 194 15.26 15.51 7.67
CA PRO A 194 13.87 15.97 7.64
C PRO A 194 13.66 17.23 6.80
N ALA A 195 14.67 18.10 6.70
CA ALA A 195 14.56 19.32 5.92
C ALA A 195 14.55 19.03 4.41
N ALA A 196 15.33 18.06 3.95
CA ALA A 196 15.27 17.59 2.56
C ALA A 196 13.90 16.99 2.22
N VAL A 197 13.32 16.19 3.12
CA VAL A 197 11.99 15.60 2.95
C VAL A 197 10.90 16.68 2.86
N GLU A 198 10.92 17.66 3.76
CA GLU A 198 9.95 18.76 3.74
C GLU A 198 10.13 19.66 2.51
N LEU A 199 11.38 19.92 2.09
CA LEU A 199 11.66 20.65 0.87
C LEU A 199 11.15 19.91 -0.37
N ALA A 200 11.31 18.59 -0.43
CA ALA A 200 10.79 17.77 -1.52
C ALA A 200 9.27 17.79 -1.60
N TRP A 201 8.58 17.65 -0.45
CA TRP A 201 7.12 17.80 -0.40
C TRP A 201 6.66 19.20 -0.80
N SER A 202 7.35 20.24 -0.35
CA SER A 202 7.04 21.63 -0.71
C SER A 202 7.17 21.88 -2.22
N ARG A 203 8.27 21.40 -2.83
CA ARG A 203 8.48 21.47 -4.29
C ARG A 203 7.42 20.71 -5.06
N PHE A 204 7.12 19.47 -4.63
CA PHE A 204 6.04 18.67 -5.21
C PHE A 204 4.70 19.41 -5.15
N GLN A 205 4.32 19.93 -3.99
CA GLN A 205 3.07 20.68 -3.83
C GLN A 205 3.05 21.90 -4.73
N SER A 206 4.12 22.71 -4.74
CA SER A 206 4.22 23.92 -5.58
C SER A 206 4.03 23.59 -7.05
N TRP A 207 4.70 22.54 -7.53
CA TRP A 207 4.61 22.08 -8.91
C TRP A 207 3.19 21.60 -9.26
N MET A 208 2.64 20.68 -8.46
CA MET A 208 1.32 20.10 -8.73
C MET A 208 0.23 21.16 -8.64
N THR A 209 0.32 22.09 -7.69
CA THR A 209 -0.60 23.23 -7.62
C THR A 209 -0.48 24.11 -8.87
N ARG A 210 0.72 24.38 -9.39
CA ARG A 210 0.88 25.21 -10.60
C ARG A 210 0.22 24.59 -11.83
N TYR A 211 0.32 23.27 -12.02
CA TYR A 211 -0.10 22.63 -13.28
C TYR A 211 -1.42 21.87 -13.21
N LEU A 212 -1.87 21.48 -12.02
CA LEU A 212 -3.10 20.71 -11.84
C LEU A 212 -4.23 21.49 -11.16
N SER A 213 -3.97 22.62 -10.50
CA SER A 213 -5.06 23.48 -10.00
C SER A 213 -5.88 23.99 -11.16
N ALA A 214 -7.21 24.03 -11.00
CA ALA A 214 -8.17 24.46 -12.02
C ALA A 214 -7.83 25.85 -12.53
#